data_AF-A0A4P6ALV5-F1
#
_entry.id   AF-A0A4P6ALV5-F1
#
_cell.length_a   1.000
_cell.length_b   1.000
_cell.length_c   1.000
_cell.angle_alpha   90.00
_cell.angle_beta   90.00
_cell.angle_gamma   90.00
#
_symmetry.space_group_name_H-M   'P 1'
#
loop_
_entity.id
_entity.type
_entity.pdbx_description
1 polymer ?
#
loop_
_entity_poly.entity_id
_entity_poly.type
_entity_poly.pdbx_seq_one_letter_code
_entity_poly.pdbx_strand_id
1 'polypeptide(L)'
;MRKTFILFFGLIIATLILDTIHEFSAITWQHRVEEDLKVIYKNIEVIHPGLSEIEVASWHEEGYLVAKKKLAEIDNIKDATAVVKYYINGFKDIHVNSGHYKYCIGCFVSNKFSFRFWQIGPENPSWAGYQLDNTYTVKYVSPSWDKKLPAVGDKLASCDGLSVKTIWESRILPYVNHNTHSVNSTQKVINLFSMRFPSIFPLLNSQKWKTCVFTSESDKKSTSYDIKWASFDAENSKGLLINENMNSQVVNVQSNGIIYIAIPSFSFNEKKSKFSR
;
A
#
# COMPACT_ATOMS: atom_id res chain seq x y z
N MET A 1 -33.08 55.89 2.53
CA MET A 1 -33.71 54.59 2.82
C MET A 1 -33.29 53.45 1.88
N ARG A 2 -33.14 53.66 0.56
CA ARG A 2 -32.80 52.58 -0.39
C ARG A 2 -31.36 52.03 -0.30
N LYS A 3 -30.37 52.83 0.15
CA LYS A 3 -28.96 52.40 0.31
C LYS A 3 -28.72 51.55 1.56
N THR A 4 -29.45 51.82 2.64
CA THR A 4 -29.33 51.08 3.91
C THR A 4 -29.92 49.67 3.82
N PHE A 5 -30.95 49.49 2.99
CA PHE A 5 -31.61 48.20 2.78
C PHE A 5 -30.74 47.20 1.98
N ILE A 6 -29.94 47.68 1.03
CA ILE A 6 -29.04 46.86 0.21
C ILE A 6 -27.84 46.34 1.03
N LEU A 7 -27.32 47.16 1.95
CA LEU A 7 -26.23 46.76 2.85
C LEU A 7 -26.67 45.69 3.86
N PHE A 8 -27.90 45.78 4.39
CA PHE A 8 -28.45 44.77 5.30
C PHE A 8 -28.75 43.44 4.60
N PHE A 9 -29.30 43.47 3.39
CA PHE A 9 -29.58 42.24 2.63
C PHE A 9 -28.29 41.55 2.15
N GLY A 10 -27.25 42.32 1.80
CA GLY A 10 -25.93 41.79 1.45
C GLY A 10 -25.22 41.11 2.64
N LEU A 11 -25.36 41.66 3.85
CA LEU A 11 -24.79 41.05 5.06
C LEU A 11 -25.51 39.74 5.44
N ILE A 12 -26.84 39.70 5.32
CA ILE A 12 -27.64 38.51 5.64
C ILE A 12 -27.36 37.36 4.66
N ILE A 13 -27.18 37.67 3.36
CA ILE A 13 -26.78 36.66 2.37
C ILE A 13 -25.35 36.18 2.63
N ALA A 14 -24.42 37.06 3.02
CA ALA A 14 -23.05 36.67 3.35
C ALA A 14 -22.98 35.77 4.60
N THR A 15 -23.79 36.02 5.64
CA THR A 15 -23.87 35.15 6.83
C THR A 15 -24.58 33.83 6.55
N LEU A 16 -25.64 33.83 5.73
CA LEU A 16 -26.31 32.59 5.32
C LEU A 16 -25.41 31.71 4.42
N ILE A 17 -24.53 32.32 3.63
CA ILE A 17 -23.50 31.57 2.88
C ILE A 17 -22.41 31.03 3.83
N LEU A 18 -22.00 31.77 4.87
CA LEU A 18 -21.00 31.28 5.83
C LEU A 18 -21.51 30.13 6.72
N ASP A 19 -22.79 30.16 7.13
CA ASP A 19 -23.38 29.10 7.96
C ASP A 19 -23.70 27.83 7.14
N THR A 20 -24.01 27.95 5.85
CA THR A 20 -24.21 26.79 4.96
C THR A 20 -22.90 26.14 4.49
N ILE A 21 -21.75 26.80 4.65
CA ILE A 21 -20.43 26.21 4.39
C ILE A 21 -19.96 25.32 5.56
N HIS A 22 -20.55 25.45 6.76
CA HIS A 22 -20.15 24.66 7.94
C HIS A 22 -20.62 23.19 7.92
N GLU A 23 -21.61 22.82 7.09
CA GLU A 23 -22.06 21.41 6.94
C GLU A 23 -21.42 20.67 5.76
N PHE A 24 -20.53 21.32 5.00
CA PHE A 24 -19.57 20.60 4.14
C PHE A 24 -18.33 20.22 4.94
N SER A 25 -18.51 19.62 6.13
CA SER A 25 -17.45 18.86 6.77
C SER A 25 -17.16 17.66 5.86
N ALA A 26 -16.16 17.81 4.99
CA ALA A 26 -15.65 16.72 4.17
C ALA A 26 -15.31 15.56 5.11
N ILE A 27 -16.15 14.50 5.08
CA ILE A 27 -15.95 13.29 5.89
C ILE A 27 -14.49 12.87 5.78
N THR A 28 -13.79 12.88 6.91
CA THR A 28 -12.38 12.51 6.96
C THR A 28 -12.20 11.03 6.63
N TRP A 29 -11.00 10.64 6.21
CA TRP A 29 -10.70 9.23 5.96
C TRP A 29 -10.84 8.39 7.23
N GLN A 30 -10.50 8.95 8.38
CA GLN A 30 -10.67 8.34 9.70
C GLN A 30 -12.13 7.97 9.96
N HIS A 31 -13.06 8.94 9.83
CA HIS A 31 -14.48 8.70 10.08
C HIS A 31 -15.05 7.68 9.10
N ARG A 32 -14.65 7.76 7.82
CA ARG A 32 -15.06 6.78 6.80
C ARG A 32 -14.63 5.36 7.15
N VAL A 33 -13.36 5.18 7.50
CA VAL A 33 -12.83 3.86 7.84
C VAL A 33 -13.46 3.34 9.13
N GLU A 34 -13.78 4.20 10.10
CA GLU A 34 -14.53 3.78 11.29
C GLU A 34 -15.89 3.17 10.95
N GLU A 35 -16.68 3.85 10.13
CA GLU A 35 -17.99 3.33 9.70
C GLU A 35 -17.86 2.07 8.84
N ASP A 36 -16.88 2.03 7.93
CA ASP A 36 -16.64 0.84 7.11
C ASP A 36 -16.19 -0.35 7.98
N LEU A 37 -15.29 -0.16 8.95
CA LEU A 37 -14.89 -1.21 9.90
C LEU A 37 -16.08 -1.73 10.70
N LYS A 38 -16.98 -0.84 11.15
CA LYS A 38 -18.20 -1.21 11.89
C LYS A 38 -19.15 -2.05 11.04
N VAL A 39 -19.32 -1.72 9.77
CA VAL A 39 -20.13 -2.51 8.83
C VAL A 39 -19.47 -3.86 8.56
N ILE A 40 -18.15 -3.88 8.31
CA ILE A 40 -17.39 -5.11 8.09
C ILE A 40 -17.51 -6.02 9.30
N TYR A 41 -17.32 -5.49 10.51
CA TYR A 41 -17.47 -6.24 11.77
C TYR A 41 -18.83 -6.94 11.83
N LYS A 42 -19.93 -6.20 11.69
CA LYS A 42 -21.28 -6.78 11.72
C LYS A 42 -21.53 -7.80 10.60
N ASN A 43 -20.99 -7.56 9.40
CA ASN A 43 -21.16 -8.49 8.30
C ASN A 43 -20.41 -9.80 8.55
N ILE A 44 -19.21 -9.74 9.14
CA ILE A 44 -18.46 -10.95 9.53
C ILE A 44 -19.25 -11.72 10.59
N GLU A 45 -19.77 -11.04 11.61
CA GLU A 45 -20.61 -11.63 12.68
C GLU A 45 -21.78 -12.45 12.13
N VAL A 46 -22.42 -11.95 11.06
CA VAL A 46 -23.63 -12.58 10.49
C VAL A 46 -23.31 -13.63 9.43
N ILE A 47 -22.26 -13.44 8.63
CA ILE A 47 -22.05 -14.18 7.37
C ILE A 47 -20.90 -15.18 7.47
N HIS A 48 -19.90 -14.94 8.33
CA HIS A 48 -18.67 -15.73 8.33
C HIS A 48 -18.86 -17.06 9.08
N PRO A 49 -18.81 -18.23 8.40
CA PRO A 49 -19.08 -19.51 9.04
C PRO A 49 -18.03 -19.91 10.08
N GLY A 50 -16.80 -19.38 9.98
CA GLY A 50 -15.68 -19.70 10.87
C GLY A 50 -15.74 -19.07 12.26
N LEU A 51 -16.76 -18.28 12.63
CA LEU A 51 -16.82 -17.65 13.96
C LEU A 51 -17.03 -18.63 15.12
N SER A 52 -17.36 -19.89 14.83
CA SER A 52 -17.30 -20.97 15.83
C SER A 52 -15.87 -21.37 16.19
N GLU A 53 -14.88 -20.99 15.39
CA GLU A 53 -13.46 -21.28 15.63
C GLU A 53 -12.85 -20.22 16.52
N ILE A 54 -12.12 -20.65 17.56
CA ILE A 54 -11.60 -19.75 18.60
C ILE A 54 -10.64 -18.69 18.04
N GLU A 55 -9.83 -19.03 17.04
CA GLU A 55 -8.85 -18.11 16.43
C GLU A 55 -9.54 -16.98 15.65
N VAL A 56 -10.55 -17.34 14.86
CA VAL A 56 -11.37 -16.39 14.07
C VAL A 56 -12.19 -15.50 15.00
N ALA A 57 -12.83 -16.08 16.02
CA ALA A 57 -13.63 -15.34 17.00
C ALA A 57 -12.78 -14.36 17.81
N SER A 58 -11.58 -14.78 18.25
CA SER A 58 -10.67 -13.91 19.00
C SER A 58 -10.21 -12.72 18.16
N TRP A 59 -9.82 -12.97 16.91
CA TRP A 59 -9.42 -11.89 16.00
C TRP A 59 -10.58 -10.98 15.61
N HIS A 60 -11.81 -11.50 15.54
CA HIS A 60 -12.98 -10.70 15.18
C HIS A 60 -13.16 -9.48 16.10
N GLU A 61 -13.04 -9.68 17.41
CA GLU A 61 -13.12 -8.60 18.39
C GLU A 61 -11.79 -7.85 18.54
N GLU A 62 -10.68 -8.57 18.77
CA GLU A 62 -9.37 -7.95 19.00
C GLU A 62 -8.92 -7.14 17.79
N GLY A 63 -8.98 -7.73 16.60
CA GLY A 63 -8.57 -7.11 15.34
C GLY A 63 -9.39 -5.86 15.02
N TYR A 64 -10.68 -5.86 15.34
CA TYR A 64 -11.52 -4.67 15.19
C TYR A 64 -11.06 -3.54 16.11
N LEU A 65 -10.82 -3.83 17.40
CA LEU A 65 -10.33 -2.84 18.36
C LEU A 65 -8.95 -2.31 18.00
N VAL A 66 -8.05 -3.16 17.53
CA VAL A 66 -6.70 -2.76 17.08
C VAL A 66 -6.80 -1.90 15.81
N ALA A 67 -7.64 -2.26 14.84
CA ALA A 67 -7.85 -1.46 13.64
C ALA A 67 -8.45 -0.09 13.96
N LYS A 68 -9.37 0.00 14.94
CA LYS A 68 -9.88 1.29 15.43
C LYS A 68 -8.80 2.18 16.01
N LYS A 69 -7.84 1.63 16.76
CA LYS A 69 -6.71 2.41 17.30
C LYS A 69 -5.83 3.00 16.20
N LYS A 70 -5.77 2.35 15.03
CA LYS A 70 -5.00 2.79 13.86
C LYS A 70 -5.66 3.93 13.08
N LEU A 71 -6.90 4.31 13.38
CA LEU A 71 -7.58 5.41 12.70
C LEU A 71 -6.82 6.72 12.81
N ALA A 72 -6.14 6.97 13.94
CA ALA A 72 -5.33 8.17 14.14
C ALA A 72 -4.09 8.25 13.23
N GLU A 73 -3.67 7.12 12.63
CA GLU A 73 -2.52 7.03 11.71
C GLU A 73 -2.95 7.26 10.24
N ILE A 74 -4.23 7.52 9.95
CA ILE A 74 -4.73 7.66 8.58
C ILE A 74 -4.62 9.11 8.11
N ASP A 75 -3.73 9.36 7.16
CA ASP A 75 -3.62 10.68 6.52
C ASP A 75 -4.28 10.73 5.14
N ASN A 76 -4.31 9.59 4.45
CA ASN A 76 -4.77 9.51 3.06
C ASN A 76 -5.50 8.20 2.77
N ILE A 77 -6.02 8.08 1.55
CA ILE A 77 -6.76 6.90 1.07
C ILE A 77 -5.97 5.59 1.10
N LYS A 78 -4.63 5.65 1.02
CA LYS A 78 -3.78 4.46 1.07
C LYS A 78 -3.65 3.96 2.49
N ASP A 79 -3.46 4.86 3.45
CA ASP A 79 -3.51 4.52 4.88
C ASP A 79 -4.90 4.00 5.26
N ALA A 80 -5.96 4.62 4.74
CA ALA A 80 -7.33 4.15 4.92
C ALA A 80 -7.50 2.71 4.40
N THR A 81 -7.01 2.44 3.19
CA THR A 81 -7.02 1.08 2.63
C THR A 81 -6.18 0.12 3.47
N ALA A 82 -5.01 0.55 3.95
CA ALA A 82 -4.12 -0.27 4.75
C ALA A 82 -4.77 -0.68 6.08
N VAL A 83 -5.46 0.22 6.78
CA VAL A 83 -6.17 -0.10 8.02
C VAL A 83 -7.29 -1.11 7.80
N VAL A 84 -8.08 -0.98 6.73
CA VAL A 84 -9.10 -2.00 6.40
C VAL A 84 -8.45 -3.33 6.08
N LYS A 85 -7.38 -3.34 5.29
CA LYS A 85 -6.63 -4.56 4.97
C LYS A 85 -6.01 -5.20 6.20
N TYR A 86 -5.53 -4.41 7.17
CA TYR A 86 -5.01 -4.92 8.43
C TYR A 86 -6.03 -5.80 9.16
N TYR A 87 -7.25 -5.29 9.32
CA TYR A 87 -8.32 -6.04 9.98
C TYR A 87 -8.69 -7.31 9.20
N ILE A 88 -8.90 -7.17 7.88
CA ILE A 88 -9.32 -8.26 7.00
C ILE A 88 -8.27 -9.37 6.90
N ASN A 89 -7.00 -9.02 6.72
CA ASN A 89 -5.94 -10.01 6.55
C ASN A 89 -5.62 -10.77 7.84
N GLY A 90 -5.86 -10.18 9.01
CA GLY A 90 -5.58 -10.83 10.29
C GLY A 90 -6.46 -12.06 10.57
N PHE A 91 -7.59 -12.20 9.86
CA PHE A 91 -8.37 -13.44 9.86
C PHE A 91 -7.61 -14.64 9.27
N LYS A 92 -6.58 -14.38 8.43
CA LYS A 92 -5.80 -15.42 7.73
C LYS A 92 -6.69 -16.44 7.01
N ASP A 93 -7.81 -15.96 6.46
CA ASP A 93 -8.81 -16.79 5.78
C ASP A 93 -8.94 -16.36 4.31
N ILE A 94 -8.80 -17.31 3.39
CA ILE A 94 -8.77 -17.06 1.94
C ILE A 94 -10.08 -16.44 1.44
N HIS A 95 -11.18 -16.67 2.16
CA HIS A 95 -12.52 -16.23 1.82
C HIS A 95 -12.81 -14.80 2.31
N VAL A 96 -12.00 -14.27 3.24
CA VAL A 96 -12.10 -12.90 3.74
C VAL A 96 -11.09 -12.03 3.01
N ASN A 97 -11.57 -11.21 2.09
CA ASN A 97 -10.73 -10.31 1.30
C ASN A 97 -11.32 -8.91 1.20
N SER A 98 -10.47 -7.94 0.91
CA SER A 98 -10.87 -6.55 0.68
C SER A 98 -10.17 -5.96 -0.55
N GLY A 99 -10.93 -5.17 -1.29
CA GLY A 99 -10.42 -4.35 -2.38
C GLY A 99 -9.71 -3.09 -1.89
N HIS A 100 -9.46 -2.17 -2.81
CA HIS A 100 -8.90 -0.86 -2.51
C HIS A 100 -9.99 0.21 -2.56
N TYR A 101 -9.88 1.23 -1.71
CA TYR A 101 -10.68 2.44 -1.93
C TYR A 101 -10.33 3.03 -3.30
N LYS A 102 -11.36 3.38 -4.07
CA LYS A 102 -11.18 3.95 -5.40
C LYS A 102 -11.09 5.46 -5.30
N TYR A 103 -10.17 6.03 -6.09
CA TYR A 103 -10.16 7.45 -6.35
C TYR A 103 -11.41 7.84 -7.13
N CYS A 104 -12.06 8.91 -6.69
CA CYS A 104 -13.31 9.42 -7.26
C CYS A 104 -13.38 10.93 -7.01
N ILE A 105 -13.05 11.71 -8.03
CA ILE A 105 -13.15 13.19 -7.97
C ILE A 105 -14.60 13.63 -8.24
N GLY A 106 -15.31 12.94 -9.14
CA GLY A 106 -16.74 13.11 -9.38
C GLY A 106 -17.36 11.80 -9.85
N CYS A 107 -18.12 11.12 -8.99
CA CYS A 107 -18.82 9.90 -9.37
C CYS A 107 -20.32 10.05 -9.20
N PHE A 108 -21.04 9.51 -10.16
CA PHE A 108 -22.46 9.22 -10.03
C PHE A 108 -22.60 7.82 -9.46
N VAL A 109 -23.10 7.71 -8.23
CA VAL A 109 -23.48 6.42 -7.64
C VAL A 109 -24.99 6.49 -7.39
N SER A 110 -25.75 5.69 -8.13
CA SER A 110 -27.21 5.56 -7.96
C SER A 110 -27.95 6.90 -7.93
N ASN A 111 -27.77 7.73 -8.97
CA ASN A 111 -28.34 9.09 -9.10
C ASN A 111 -27.91 10.11 -8.04
N LYS A 112 -26.92 9.78 -7.19
CA LYS A 112 -26.27 10.75 -6.29
C LYS A 112 -24.91 11.10 -6.83
N PHE A 113 -24.70 12.39 -7.09
CA PHE A 113 -23.40 12.91 -7.48
C PHE A 113 -22.57 13.15 -6.22
N SER A 114 -21.41 12.49 -6.13
CA SER A 114 -20.44 12.71 -5.06
C SER A 114 -19.19 13.36 -5.67
N PHE A 115 -18.91 14.59 -5.24
CA PHE A 115 -17.66 15.27 -5.54
C PHE A 115 -16.70 15.12 -4.36
N ARG A 116 -15.45 14.72 -4.61
CA ARG A 116 -14.42 14.62 -3.55
C ARG A 116 -13.19 15.43 -3.95
N PHE A 117 -13.21 16.70 -3.57
CA PHE A 117 -12.20 17.70 -3.94
C PHE A 117 -10.80 17.49 -3.32
N TRP A 118 -10.63 16.57 -2.36
CA TRP A 118 -9.36 16.41 -1.60
C TRP A 118 -8.61 15.09 -1.85
N GLN A 119 -8.84 14.44 -2.99
CA GLN A 119 -8.08 13.24 -3.32
C GLN A 119 -6.82 13.61 -4.11
N ILE A 120 -5.70 13.74 -3.41
CA ILE A 120 -4.36 13.71 -4.03
C ILE A 120 -4.27 12.38 -4.76
N GLY A 121 -4.03 12.39 -6.07
CA GLY A 121 -4.01 11.20 -6.91
C GLY A 121 -3.06 10.09 -6.38
N PRO A 122 -3.13 8.88 -6.94
CA PRO A 122 -2.28 7.78 -6.47
C PRO A 122 -0.81 8.20 -6.47
N GLU A 123 -0.16 8.29 -5.29
CA GLU A 123 1.29 8.54 -5.31
C GLU A 123 1.97 7.45 -6.15
N ASN A 124 2.90 7.91 -6.97
CA ASN A 124 3.60 7.08 -7.92
C ASN A 124 4.41 5.98 -7.22
N PRO A 125 4.56 4.82 -7.88
CA PRO A 125 5.52 3.83 -7.44
C PRO A 125 6.91 4.43 -7.24
N SER A 126 7.64 3.96 -6.24
CA SER A 126 9.02 4.38 -5.98
C SER A 126 9.91 3.22 -5.59
N TRP A 127 11.23 3.37 -5.71
CA TRP A 127 12.19 2.33 -5.34
C TRP A 127 13.52 2.90 -4.87
N ALA A 128 14.29 2.02 -4.24
CA ALA A 128 15.53 2.33 -3.54
C ALA A 128 16.80 2.09 -4.38
N GLY A 129 16.66 1.75 -5.66
CA GLY A 129 17.78 1.49 -6.56
C GLY A 129 18.35 0.07 -6.49
N TYR A 130 17.84 -0.81 -5.63
CA TYR A 130 18.26 -2.20 -5.54
C TYR A 130 17.06 -3.16 -5.47
N GLN A 131 17.31 -4.44 -5.76
CA GLN A 131 16.32 -5.51 -5.65
C GLN A 131 16.91 -6.69 -4.87
N LEU A 132 16.07 -7.30 -4.06
CA LEU A 132 16.42 -8.49 -3.29
C LEU A 132 15.88 -9.74 -3.95
N ASP A 133 16.48 -10.89 -3.69
CA ASP A 133 15.91 -12.21 -3.95
C ASP A 133 15.10 -12.72 -2.76
N ASN A 134 14.61 -13.96 -2.85
CA ASN A 134 13.82 -14.60 -1.80
C ASN A 134 14.56 -14.87 -0.48
N THR A 135 15.89 -14.69 -0.47
CA THR A 135 16.74 -14.86 0.71
C THR A 135 17.16 -13.52 1.33
N TYR A 136 16.58 -12.42 0.84
CA TYR A 136 16.94 -11.04 1.19
C TYR A 136 18.36 -10.67 0.73
N THR A 137 18.87 -11.33 -0.30
CA THR A 137 20.18 -11.05 -0.89
C THR A 137 20.02 -10.13 -2.09
N VAL A 138 20.91 -9.15 -2.22
CA VAL A 138 20.89 -8.19 -3.34
C VAL A 138 21.16 -8.94 -4.63
N LYS A 139 20.16 -8.99 -5.51
CA LYS A 139 20.27 -9.62 -6.83
C LYS A 139 20.52 -8.63 -7.95
N TYR A 140 20.17 -7.36 -7.72
CA TYR A 140 20.29 -6.30 -8.72
C TYR A 140 20.47 -4.94 -8.05
N VAL A 141 21.25 -4.09 -8.70
CA VAL A 141 21.43 -2.67 -8.36
C VAL A 141 21.37 -1.82 -9.62
N SER A 142 20.83 -0.62 -9.49
CA SER A 142 20.79 0.35 -10.58
C SER A 142 22.23 0.75 -10.96
N PRO A 143 22.60 0.68 -12.26
CA PRO A 143 23.91 1.10 -12.72
C PRO A 143 24.10 2.62 -12.61
N SER A 144 23.00 3.37 -12.58
CA SER A 144 22.96 4.83 -12.50
C SER A 144 22.14 5.25 -11.29
N TRP A 145 22.78 5.17 -10.11
CA TRP A 145 22.24 5.67 -8.85
C TRP A 145 23.21 6.70 -8.27
N ASP A 146 22.68 7.78 -7.72
CA ASP A 146 23.47 8.90 -7.20
C ASP A 146 24.05 8.63 -5.80
N LYS A 147 23.49 7.65 -5.07
CA LYS A 147 24.05 7.14 -3.82
C LYS A 147 24.69 5.79 -4.01
N LYS A 148 25.73 5.52 -3.22
CA LYS A 148 26.34 4.20 -3.14
C LYS A 148 25.29 3.16 -2.74
N LEU A 149 25.20 2.09 -3.52
CA LEU A 149 24.33 0.95 -3.29
C LEU A 149 25.11 -0.22 -2.68
N PRO A 150 24.43 -1.17 -2.00
CA PRO A 150 25.04 -2.44 -1.61
C PRO A 150 25.51 -3.23 -2.82
N ALA A 151 26.48 -4.12 -2.66
CA ALA A 151 26.94 -4.95 -3.77
C ALA A 151 25.95 -6.10 -4.04
N VAL A 152 25.91 -6.57 -5.29
CA VAL A 152 25.21 -7.83 -5.62
C VAL A 152 25.83 -8.97 -4.82
N GLY A 153 24.99 -9.78 -4.17
CA GLY A 153 25.39 -10.83 -3.24
C GLY A 153 25.43 -10.41 -1.77
N ASP A 154 25.33 -9.11 -1.45
CA ASP A 154 25.22 -8.68 -0.06
C ASP A 154 23.82 -9.00 0.50
N LYS A 155 23.74 -9.41 1.76
CA LYS A 155 22.48 -9.80 2.42
C LYS A 155 21.93 -8.68 3.30
N LEU A 156 20.66 -8.33 3.12
CA LEU A 156 19.98 -7.34 3.96
C LEU A 156 19.83 -7.88 5.40
N ALA A 157 20.32 -7.12 6.37
CA ALA A 157 20.25 -7.46 7.78
C ALA A 157 19.18 -6.65 8.54
N SER A 158 19.15 -5.34 8.32
CA SER A 158 18.22 -4.43 8.99
C SER A 158 17.97 -3.15 8.20
N CYS A 159 16.88 -2.46 8.51
CA CYS A 159 16.63 -1.08 8.07
C CYS A 159 16.11 -0.25 9.24
N ASP A 160 16.58 0.99 9.36
CA ASP A 160 16.21 1.94 10.43
C ASP A 160 16.29 1.31 11.84
N GLY A 161 17.29 0.46 12.07
CA GLY A 161 17.51 -0.25 13.34
C GLY A 161 16.61 -1.48 13.57
N LEU A 162 15.68 -1.79 12.67
CA LEU A 162 14.81 -2.96 12.75
C LEU A 162 15.34 -4.12 11.90
N SER A 163 15.39 -5.32 12.47
CA SER A 163 15.78 -6.52 11.72
C SER A 163 14.80 -6.82 10.58
N VAL A 164 15.27 -7.49 9.52
CA VAL A 164 14.40 -7.96 8.42
C VAL A 164 13.19 -8.74 8.95
N LYS A 165 13.41 -9.63 9.92
CA LYS A 165 12.32 -10.40 10.55
C LYS A 165 11.29 -9.49 11.21
N THR A 166 11.74 -8.52 12.01
CA THR A 166 10.85 -7.57 12.69
C THR A 166 10.07 -6.72 11.69
N ILE A 167 10.71 -6.23 10.62
CA ILE A 167 10.04 -5.46 9.56
C ILE A 167 8.98 -6.33 8.87
N TRP A 168 9.35 -7.55 8.51
CA TRP A 168 8.43 -8.51 7.89
C TRP A 168 7.19 -8.70 8.74
N GLU A 169 7.36 -9.13 10.00
CA GLU A 169 6.26 -9.52 10.88
C GLU A 169 5.38 -8.34 11.32
N SER A 170 5.96 -7.16 11.54
CA SER A 170 5.23 -6.03 12.14
C SER A 170 4.83 -4.92 11.16
N ARG A 171 5.54 -4.76 10.03
CA ARG A 171 5.34 -3.63 9.10
C ARG A 171 4.79 -4.04 7.75
N ILE A 172 5.01 -5.28 7.32
CA ILE A 172 4.62 -5.75 5.99
C ILE A 172 3.49 -6.77 6.08
N LEU A 173 3.76 -7.89 6.76
CA LEU A 173 2.89 -9.05 6.82
C LEU A 173 1.44 -8.72 7.25
N PRO A 174 1.18 -7.84 8.23
CA PRO A 174 -0.19 -7.52 8.64
C PRO A 174 -1.07 -6.90 7.54
N TYR A 175 -0.47 -6.33 6.50
CA TYR A 175 -1.17 -5.63 5.42
C TYR A 175 -1.22 -6.44 4.12
N VAL A 176 -0.61 -7.63 4.11
CA VAL A 176 -0.52 -8.51 2.95
C VAL A 176 -1.36 -9.75 3.22
N ASN A 177 -2.16 -10.15 2.23
CA ASN A 177 -3.05 -11.30 2.39
C ASN A 177 -2.25 -12.61 2.53
N HIS A 178 -2.36 -13.25 3.69
CA HIS A 178 -1.69 -14.50 4.11
C HIS A 178 -1.99 -15.72 3.22
N ASN A 179 -3.03 -15.62 2.41
CA ASN A 179 -3.68 -16.75 1.76
C ASN A 179 -3.22 -17.05 0.35
N THR A 180 -2.33 -16.22 -0.20
CA THR A 180 -1.51 -16.73 -1.30
C THR A 180 -0.59 -17.78 -0.68
N HIS A 181 -0.62 -19.03 -1.14
CA HIS A 181 0.24 -20.14 -0.67
C HIS A 181 1.78 -19.87 -0.75
N SER A 182 2.17 -18.62 -0.99
CA SER A 182 3.51 -18.13 -1.19
C SER A 182 3.81 -16.80 -0.47
N VAL A 183 3.07 -16.32 0.55
CA VAL A 183 3.40 -14.99 1.14
C VAL A 183 4.83 -14.91 1.67
N ASN A 184 5.33 -15.98 2.30
CA ASN A 184 6.73 -16.05 2.74
C ASN A 184 7.76 -16.19 1.59
N SER A 185 7.31 -16.28 0.33
CA SER A 185 8.15 -16.60 -0.85
C SER A 185 7.78 -15.84 -2.12
N THR A 186 6.81 -14.92 -2.09
CA THR A 186 6.45 -14.17 -3.28
C THR A 186 7.38 -12.98 -3.36
N GLN A 187 8.25 -12.98 -4.36
CA GLN A 187 9.14 -11.88 -4.72
C GLN A 187 8.45 -10.50 -4.65
N LYS A 188 7.15 -10.42 -4.93
CA LYS A 188 6.30 -9.21 -4.81
C LYS A 188 6.32 -8.59 -3.42
N VAL A 189 6.27 -9.39 -2.37
CA VAL A 189 6.23 -8.91 -0.98
C VAL A 189 7.64 -8.56 -0.49
N ILE A 190 8.65 -9.33 -0.89
CA ILE A 190 10.06 -9.02 -0.59
C ILE A 190 10.49 -7.71 -1.26
N ASN A 191 9.97 -7.44 -2.45
CA ASN A 191 10.17 -6.16 -3.11
C ASN A 191 9.70 -4.97 -2.25
N LEU A 192 8.83 -5.14 -1.25
CA LEU A 192 8.42 -4.04 -0.35
C LEU A 192 9.57 -3.51 0.52
N PHE A 193 10.69 -4.24 0.62
CA PHE A 193 11.91 -3.73 1.24
C PHE A 193 12.63 -2.67 0.39
N SER A 194 12.48 -2.69 -0.93
CA SER A 194 13.22 -1.80 -1.83
C SER A 194 12.36 -1.11 -2.89
N MET A 195 11.05 -1.36 -2.89
CA MET A 195 10.06 -0.83 -3.82
C MET A 195 8.77 -0.51 -3.06
N ARG A 196 8.04 0.50 -3.53
CA ARG A 196 6.73 0.89 -3.01
C ARG A 196 5.76 1.01 -4.17
N PHE A 197 4.63 0.32 -4.03
CA PHE A 197 3.53 0.33 -4.98
C PHE A 197 2.24 0.62 -4.21
N PRO A 198 2.01 1.84 -3.71
CA PRO A 198 0.98 2.03 -2.71
C PRO A 198 -0.46 1.76 -3.22
N SER A 199 -0.68 1.82 -4.54
CA SER A 199 -1.95 1.45 -5.17
C SER A 199 -2.22 -0.06 -5.16
N ILE A 200 -1.17 -0.89 -5.04
CA ILE A 200 -1.23 -2.36 -5.08
C ILE A 200 -1.02 -2.96 -3.68
N PHE A 201 -0.03 -2.43 -2.96
CA PHE A 201 0.36 -2.84 -1.61
C PHE A 201 0.35 -1.62 -0.67
N PRO A 202 -0.84 -1.16 -0.23
CA PRO A 202 -0.95 -0.09 0.74
C PRO A 202 -0.44 -0.60 2.08
N LEU A 203 0.56 0.08 2.62
CA LEU A 203 1.11 -0.16 3.95
C LEU A 203 0.83 1.08 4.78
N LEU A 204 0.28 0.90 5.98
CA LEU A 204 0.05 2.02 6.89
C LEU A 204 1.39 2.61 7.30
N ASN A 205 1.50 3.94 7.29
CA ASN A 205 2.76 4.60 7.61
C ASN A 205 3.89 4.04 6.73
N SER A 206 3.72 4.15 5.41
CA SER A 206 4.61 3.62 4.36
C SER A 206 6.02 4.24 4.35
N GLN A 207 6.70 4.24 5.50
CA GLN A 207 8.01 4.81 5.69
C GLN A 207 8.99 4.14 4.73
N LYS A 208 9.48 5.00 3.85
CA LYS A 208 10.66 4.80 3.04
C LYS A 208 11.86 4.72 3.98
N TRP A 209 12.48 3.54 4.03
CA TRP A 209 13.63 3.31 4.89
C TRP A 209 14.70 4.38 4.64
N LYS A 210 15.31 4.90 5.70
CA LYS A 210 16.34 5.94 5.59
C LYS A 210 17.73 5.32 5.54
N THR A 211 17.98 4.31 6.36
CA THR A 211 19.24 3.57 6.38
C THR A 211 18.98 2.07 6.40
N CYS A 212 19.82 1.31 5.71
CA CYS A 212 19.79 -0.16 5.79
C CYS A 212 21.20 -0.72 5.94
N VAL A 213 21.31 -1.82 6.68
CA VAL A 213 22.58 -2.54 6.91
C VAL A 213 22.57 -3.81 6.08
N PHE A 214 23.65 -3.99 5.33
CA PHE A 214 23.89 -5.19 4.53
C PHE A 214 25.17 -5.88 4.99
N THR A 215 25.16 -7.20 5.02
CA THR A 215 26.32 -8.02 5.36
C THR A 215 26.84 -8.69 4.10
N SER A 216 28.12 -8.48 3.78
CA SER A 216 28.71 -9.14 2.63
C SER A 216 28.95 -10.62 2.92
N GLU A 217 28.64 -11.49 1.97
CA GLU A 217 28.93 -12.92 2.08
C GLU A 217 30.43 -13.21 2.05
N SER A 218 31.22 -12.35 1.37
CA SER A 218 32.65 -12.58 1.11
C SER A 218 33.56 -12.30 2.32
N ASP A 219 33.34 -11.17 3.01
CA ASP A 219 34.16 -10.74 4.15
C ASP A 219 33.41 -10.72 5.49
N LYS A 220 32.12 -11.11 5.49
CA LYS A 220 31.19 -11.07 6.63
C LYS A 220 31.07 -9.70 7.30
N LYS A 221 31.48 -8.63 6.62
CA LYS A 221 31.40 -7.26 7.14
C LYS A 221 30.01 -6.69 6.92
N SER A 222 29.44 -6.11 7.98
CA SER A 222 28.21 -5.33 7.89
C SER A 222 28.51 -3.86 7.58
N THR A 223 27.84 -3.32 6.56
CA THR A 223 27.96 -1.92 6.14
C THR A 223 26.59 -1.27 6.11
N SER A 224 26.49 -0.05 6.65
CA SER A 224 25.28 0.76 6.59
C SER A 224 25.27 1.64 5.34
N TYR A 225 24.11 1.74 4.71
CA TYR A 225 23.88 2.53 3.51
C TYR A 225 22.72 3.49 3.74
N ASP A 226 22.91 4.75 3.36
CA ASP A 226 21.83 5.72 3.27
C ASP A 226 20.96 5.40 2.05
N ILE A 227 19.70 5.12 2.29
CA ILE A 227 18.76 4.75 1.24
C ILE A 227 18.12 6.00 0.67
N LYS A 228 18.28 6.18 -0.64
CA LYS A 228 17.52 7.16 -1.42
C LYS A 228 16.38 6.45 -2.14
N TRP A 229 15.21 7.05 -2.09
CA TRP A 229 14.04 6.62 -2.85
C TRP A 229 13.81 7.55 -4.03
N ALA A 230 13.60 6.98 -5.22
CA ALA A 230 13.21 7.72 -6.42
C ALA A 230 11.89 7.17 -6.98
N SER A 231 11.14 8.02 -7.67
CA SER A 231 9.97 7.57 -8.45
C SER A 231 10.41 6.56 -9.51
N PHE A 232 9.56 5.62 -9.89
CA PHE A 232 9.82 4.80 -11.05
C PHE A 232 9.76 5.65 -12.32
N ASP A 233 10.86 5.75 -13.05
CA ASP A 233 10.91 6.31 -14.40
C ASP A 233 11.75 5.39 -15.32
N ALA A 234 11.54 5.52 -16.62
CA ALA A 234 12.13 4.63 -17.62
C ALA A 234 13.68 4.66 -17.63
N GLU A 235 14.29 5.78 -17.22
CA GLU A 235 15.74 5.92 -17.19
C GLU A 235 16.34 5.21 -15.98
N ASN A 236 15.80 5.50 -14.79
CA ASN A 236 16.33 4.95 -13.56
C ASN A 236 16.02 3.45 -13.43
N SER A 237 14.88 2.97 -13.97
CA SER A 237 14.49 1.56 -13.92
C SER A 237 14.96 0.74 -15.12
N LYS A 238 15.70 1.33 -16.07
CA LYS A 238 16.06 0.68 -17.34
C LYS A 238 16.74 -0.68 -17.14
N GLY A 239 17.72 -0.77 -16.25
CA GLY A 239 18.46 -2.01 -16.02
C GLY A 239 17.66 -3.07 -15.25
N LEU A 240 16.65 -2.67 -14.47
CA LEU A 240 15.72 -3.59 -13.81
C LEU A 240 14.86 -4.31 -14.86
N LEU A 241 14.33 -3.55 -15.81
CA LEU A 241 13.44 -4.05 -16.87
C LEU A 241 14.17 -5.01 -17.83
N ILE A 242 15.44 -4.73 -18.13
CA ILE A 242 16.28 -5.56 -19.01
C ILE A 242 16.59 -6.92 -18.35
N ASN A 243 16.96 -6.94 -17.07
CA ASN A 243 17.37 -8.18 -16.39
C ASN A 243 16.22 -9.15 -16.13
N GLU A 244 14.99 -8.66 -16.02
CA GLU A 244 13.81 -9.50 -15.79
C GLU A 244 13.19 -10.05 -17.09
N ASN A 245 13.85 -9.89 -18.26
CA ASN A 245 13.30 -10.25 -19.59
C ASN A 245 11.87 -9.70 -19.78
N MET A 246 11.61 -8.51 -19.23
CA MET A 246 10.31 -7.88 -19.35
C MET A 246 10.19 -7.30 -20.74
N ASN A 247 9.37 -7.92 -21.59
CA ASN A 247 8.91 -7.29 -22.81
C ASN A 247 8.44 -5.87 -22.46
N SER A 248 8.93 -4.87 -23.21
CA SER A 248 8.77 -3.42 -23.00
C SER A 248 7.31 -2.93 -22.87
N GLN A 249 6.32 -3.80 -23.02
CA GLN A 249 4.90 -3.53 -22.79
C GLN A 249 4.46 -3.64 -21.31
N VAL A 250 5.35 -4.12 -20.43
CA VAL A 250 5.08 -4.36 -19.00
C VAL A 250 5.13 -3.09 -18.15
N VAL A 251 5.86 -2.07 -18.62
CA VAL A 251 5.80 -0.71 -18.06
C VAL A 251 5.21 0.25 -19.07
N ASN A 252 3.89 0.44 -19.00
CA ASN A 252 3.22 1.48 -19.77
C ASN A 252 3.07 2.71 -18.89
N VAL A 253 3.95 3.70 -19.09
CA VAL A 253 3.78 5.05 -18.55
C VAL A 253 2.86 5.77 -19.53
N GLN A 254 1.57 5.81 -19.22
CA GLN A 254 0.63 6.57 -20.03
C GLN A 254 0.80 8.08 -19.78
N SER A 255 0.44 8.90 -20.78
CA SER A 255 0.51 10.37 -20.72
C SER A 255 -0.31 11.01 -19.59
N ASN A 256 -1.18 10.25 -18.94
CA ASN A 256 -1.97 10.64 -17.76
C ASN A 256 -1.25 10.36 -16.42
N GLY A 257 0.00 9.90 -16.43
CA GLY A 257 0.78 9.61 -15.22
C GLY A 257 0.50 8.24 -14.59
N ILE A 258 -0.29 7.38 -15.23
CA ILE A 258 -0.49 6.00 -14.75
C ILE A 258 0.68 5.15 -15.23
N ILE A 259 1.44 4.62 -14.26
CA ILE A 259 2.51 3.65 -14.49
C ILE A 259 1.95 2.26 -14.21
N TYR A 260 1.72 1.47 -15.26
CA TYR A 260 1.53 0.04 -15.10
C TYR A 260 2.91 -0.58 -14.84
N ILE A 261 3.09 -1.33 -13.76
CA ILE A 261 4.30 -2.15 -13.56
C ILE A 261 3.80 -3.57 -13.41
N ALA A 262 3.94 -4.40 -14.46
CA ALA A 262 3.74 -5.83 -14.28
C ALA A 262 4.92 -6.37 -13.47
N ILE A 263 4.78 -6.39 -12.14
CA ILE A 263 5.70 -7.11 -11.27
C ILE A 263 5.59 -8.58 -11.67
N PRO A 264 6.69 -9.26 -12.07
CA PRO A 264 6.59 -10.50 -12.82
C PRO A 264 5.78 -11.50 -12.01
N SER A 265 4.61 -11.88 -12.55
CA SER A 265 3.97 -13.12 -12.16
C SER A 265 4.77 -14.22 -12.82
N PHE A 266 5.54 -14.98 -12.03
CA PHE A 266 6.09 -16.21 -12.55
C PHE A 266 4.92 -17.13 -12.91
N SER A 267 4.84 -17.51 -14.17
CA SER A 267 4.05 -18.65 -14.60
C SER A 267 4.67 -19.90 -13.99
N PHE A 268 3.88 -20.70 -13.27
CA PHE A 268 4.27 -22.07 -13.01
C PHE A 268 4.44 -22.76 -14.36
N ASN A 269 5.68 -23.10 -14.69
CA ASN A 269 5.95 -23.97 -15.81
C ASN A 269 5.53 -25.38 -15.34
N GLU A 270 4.25 -25.71 -15.47
CA GLU A 270 3.81 -27.09 -15.38
C GLU A 270 4.53 -27.83 -16.51
N LYS A 271 5.64 -28.49 -16.17
CA LYS A 271 6.12 -29.61 -16.96
C LYS A 271 4.94 -30.56 -17.03
N LYS A 272 4.24 -30.57 -18.17
CA LYS A 272 3.31 -31.63 -18.53
C LYS A 272 4.09 -32.93 -18.37
N SER A 273 3.82 -33.66 -17.28
CA SER A 273 4.16 -35.06 -17.23
C SER A 273 3.37 -35.69 -18.37
N LYS A 274 4.08 -36.12 -19.41
CA LYS A 274 3.52 -37.04 -20.39
C LYS A 274 3.21 -38.32 -19.61
N PHE A 275 1.99 -38.46 -19.13
CA PHE A 275 1.41 -39.79 -18.94
C PHE A 275 1.17 -40.35 -20.35
N SER A 276 2.12 -41.13 -20.84
CA SER A 276 1.85 -42.16 -21.83
C SER A 276 1.03 -43.25 -21.14
N ARG A 277 -0.11 -43.57 -21.74
CA ARG A 277 -0.88 -44.80 -21.46
C ARG A 277 -0.04 -46.03 -21.72
#